data_AF-A0A453H9J9-F1
#
_entry.id   AF-A0A453H9J9-F1
#
_cell.length_a   1.000
_cell.length_b   1.000
_cell.length_c   1.000
_cell.angle_alpha   90.00
_cell.angle_beta   90.00
_cell.angle_gamma   90.00
#
_symmetry.space_group_name_H-M   'P 1'
#
loop_
_entity.id
_entity.type
_entity.pdbx_description
1 polymer ?
#
loop_
_entity_poly.entity_id
_entity_poly.type
_entity_poly.pdbx_seq_one_letter_code
_entity_poly.pdbx_strand_id
1 'polypeptide(L)'
;ELDAVFVNTLLSGVQQRNLEVAWGKPVLDRVGLIIEIFNAHAETKEAKLQSELAALMYMKTRLVRVRGPGGKLAFGASGEAEVVSARGRGSGGRGFMSGAGETELQLQRRRIQERRLSLLAQIEDVRRTRAIQRSSRKRHGGSFGQDLVTVAVVGYTNAV
;
A
#
# COMPACT_ATOMS: atom_id res chain seq x y z
N GLU A 1 -7.89 -5.93 -27.41
CA GLU A 1 -6.93 -4.95 -26.85
C GLU A 1 -6.58 -5.39 -25.43
N LEU A 2 -5.37 -5.13 -24.93
CA LEU A 2 -4.96 -5.52 -23.57
C LEU A 2 -4.95 -4.29 -22.65
N ASP A 3 -5.64 -4.36 -21.52
CA ASP A 3 -5.79 -3.25 -20.57
C ASP A 3 -4.66 -3.19 -19.53
N ALA A 4 -4.18 -4.35 -19.07
CA ALA A 4 -3.09 -4.48 -18.10
C ALA A 4 -2.39 -5.84 -18.24
N VAL A 5 -1.18 -5.94 -17.67
CA VAL A 5 -0.41 -7.19 -17.60
C VAL A 5 -0.29 -7.63 -16.15
N PHE A 6 -0.71 -8.85 -15.86
CA PHE A 6 -0.51 -9.47 -14.55
C PHE A 6 0.74 -10.36 -14.55
N VAL A 7 1.60 -10.19 -13.56
CA VAL A 7 2.79 -11.02 -13.33
C VAL A 7 2.61 -11.77 -12.02
N ASN A 8 2.49 -13.10 -12.10
CA ASN A 8 2.26 -13.97 -10.94
C ASN A 8 3.53 -14.19 -10.08
N THR A 9 4.18 -13.11 -9.67
CA THR A 9 5.34 -13.11 -8.77
C THR A 9 5.40 -11.78 -8.00
N LEU A 10 6.38 -11.65 -7.12
CA LEU A 10 6.70 -10.38 -6.46
C LEU A 10 7.65 -9.58 -7.35
N LEU A 11 7.29 -8.34 -7.67
CA LEU A 11 8.14 -7.42 -8.42
C LEU A 11 8.68 -6.33 -7.52
N SER A 12 9.97 -6.03 -7.60
CA SER A 12 10.49 -4.76 -7.06
C SER A 12 9.90 -3.57 -7.84
N GLY A 13 9.90 -2.37 -7.23
CA GLY A 13 9.39 -1.16 -7.88
C GLY A 13 10.06 -0.85 -9.22
N VAL A 14 11.36 -1.14 -9.36
CA VAL A 14 12.08 -0.93 -10.62
C VAL A 14 11.79 -2.00 -11.65
N GLN A 15 11.63 -3.27 -11.26
CA GLN A 15 11.19 -4.30 -12.20
C GLN A 15 9.82 -3.98 -12.77
N GLN A 16 8.84 -3.63 -11.92
CA GLN A 16 7.50 -3.24 -12.39
C GLN A 16 7.57 -2.07 -13.37
N ARG A 17 8.29 -1.00 -13.02
CA ARG A 17 8.45 0.16 -13.90
C ARG A 17 9.10 -0.20 -15.24
N ASN A 18 10.17 -0.99 -15.24
CA ASN A 18 10.84 -1.38 -16.47
C ASN A 18 9.90 -2.17 -17.39
N LEU A 19 9.06 -3.03 -16.82
CA LEU A 19 8.04 -3.77 -17.55
C LEU A 19 6.93 -2.84 -18.09
N GLU A 20 6.46 -1.88 -17.29
CA GLU A 20 5.47 -0.88 -17.73
C GLU A 20 6.00 -0.02 -18.89
N VAL A 21 7.27 0.39 -18.83
CA VAL A 21 7.93 1.15 -19.90
C VAL A 21 8.12 0.29 -21.16
N ALA A 22 8.58 -0.95 -20.99
CA ALA A 22 8.84 -1.85 -22.12
C ALA A 22 7.56 -2.28 -22.85
N TRP A 23 6.45 -2.46 -22.12
CA TRP A 23 5.19 -2.93 -22.68
C TRP A 23 4.18 -1.80 -22.96
N GLY A 24 4.40 -0.59 -22.45
CA GLY A 24 3.46 0.53 -22.61
C GLY A 24 2.09 0.27 -21.98
N LYS A 25 2.02 -0.63 -20.99
CA LYS A 25 0.80 -1.08 -20.32
C LYS A 25 1.01 -1.14 -18.81
N PRO A 26 -0.04 -0.91 -18.00
CA PRO A 26 0.03 -1.11 -16.55
C PRO A 26 0.44 -2.53 -16.19
N VAL A 27 1.31 -2.68 -15.17
CA VAL A 27 1.77 -3.99 -14.70
C VAL A 27 1.38 -4.18 -13.24
N LEU A 28 0.65 -5.26 -12.97
CA LEU A 28 0.27 -5.68 -11.62
C LEU A 28 1.08 -6.91 -11.23
N ASP A 29 1.70 -6.86 -10.05
CA ASP A 29 2.31 -8.03 -9.43
C ASP A 29 1.33 -8.73 -8.49
N ARG A 30 1.74 -9.86 -7.89
CA ARG A 30 0.88 -10.62 -6.99
C ARG A 30 0.36 -9.78 -5.81
N VAL A 31 1.17 -8.90 -5.25
CA VAL A 31 0.77 -8.08 -4.09
C VAL A 31 -0.18 -6.97 -4.52
N GLY A 32 0.09 -6.32 -5.66
CA GLY A 32 -0.81 -5.33 -6.25
C GLY A 32 -2.21 -5.91 -6.48
N LEU A 33 -2.29 -7.08 -7.10
CA LEU A 33 -3.56 -7.77 -7.34
C LEU A 33 -4.30 -8.10 -6.02
N ILE A 34 -3.58 -8.62 -5.02
CA ILE A 34 -4.18 -8.92 -3.70
C ILE A 34 -4.77 -7.66 -3.06
N ILE A 35 -4.07 -6.53 -3.14
CA ILE A 35 -4.54 -5.25 -2.60
C ILE A 35 -5.80 -4.79 -3.35
N GLU A 36 -5.85 -4.92 -4.67
CA GLU A 36 -7.04 -4.57 -5.47
C GLU A 36 -8.24 -5.45 -5.11
N ILE A 37 -8.03 -6.76 -4.94
CA ILE A 37 -9.08 -7.68 -4.48
C ILE A 37 -9.58 -7.24 -3.10
N PHE A 38 -8.68 -6.95 -2.15
CA PHE A 38 -9.09 -6.49 -0.82
C PHE A 38 -9.79 -5.12 -0.84
N ASN A 39 -9.40 -4.22 -1.73
CA ASN A 39 -10.09 -2.93 -1.90
C ASN A 39 -11.51 -3.15 -2.44
N ALA A 40 -11.68 -4.04 -3.42
CA ALA A 40 -12.98 -4.35 -4.01
C ALA A 40 -13.95 -5.01 -3.02
N HIS A 41 -13.45 -5.84 -2.10
CA HIS A 41 -14.25 -6.55 -1.10
C HIS A 41 -14.35 -5.85 0.27
N ALA A 42 -13.73 -4.68 0.44
CA ALA A 42 -13.75 -3.95 1.70
C ALA A 42 -15.08 -3.23 1.94
N GLU A 43 -16.04 -3.91 2.58
CA GLU A 43 -17.35 -3.33 2.87
C GLU A 43 -17.36 -2.53 4.19
N THR A 44 -16.74 -3.06 5.23
CA THR A 44 -16.76 -2.43 6.56
C THR A 44 -15.78 -1.26 6.65
N LYS A 45 -16.07 -0.27 7.51
CA LYS A 45 -15.17 0.87 7.75
C LYS A 45 -13.74 0.42 8.13
N GLU A 46 -13.61 -0.60 8.97
CA GLU A 46 -12.29 -1.12 9.34
C GLU A 46 -11.57 -1.75 8.16
N ALA A 47 -12.28 -2.56 7.35
CA ALA A 47 -11.70 -3.19 6.16
C ALA A 47 -11.21 -2.13 5.17
N LYS A 48 -12.02 -1.08 4.90
CA LYS A 48 -11.63 0.02 4.01
C LYS A 48 -10.36 0.71 4.47
N LEU A 49 -10.26 1.02 5.77
CA LEU A 49 -9.06 1.65 6.34
C LEU A 49 -7.82 0.76 6.27
N GLN A 50 -7.97 -0.55 6.49
CA GLN A 50 -6.87 -1.51 6.42
C GLN A 50 -6.40 -1.74 4.98
N SER A 51 -7.32 -1.86 4.02
CA SER A 51 -6.98 -1.99 2.60
C SER A 51 -6.32 -0.72 2.06
N GLU A 52 -6.79 0.47 2.44
CA GLU A 52 -6.12 1.73 2.11
C GLU A 52 -4.71 1.81 2.71
N LEU A 53 -4.54 1.41 3.98
CA LEU A 53 -3.23 1.37 4.63
C LEU A 53 -2.27 0.41 3.89
N ALA A 54 -2.76 -0.76 3.47
CA ALA A 54 -1.97 -1.72 2.70
C ALA A 54 -1.55 -1.15 1.34
N ALA A 55 -2.48 -0.53 0.60
CA ALA A 55 -2.20 0.16 -0.66
C ALA A 55 -1.13 1.25 -0.49
N LEU A 56 -1.26 2.08 0.54
CA LEU A 56 -0.32 3.15 0.85
C LEU A 56 1.09 2.61 1.16
N MET A 57 1.19 1.53 1.93
CA MET A 57 2.47 0.88 2.24
C MET A 57 3.10 0.23 1.02
N TYR A 58 2.30 -0.39 0.15
CA TYR A 58 2.75 -0.93 -1.11
C TYR A 58 3.32 0.16 -2.03
N MET A 59 2.57 1.25 -2.24
CA MET A 59 3.01 2.40 -3.03
C MET A 59 4.32 3.01 -2.50
N LYS A 60 4.47 3.10 -1.17
CA LYS A 60 5.70 3.63 -0.53
C LYS A 60 6.96 2.90 -0.98
N THR A 61 6.89 1.58 -1.15
CA THR A 61 8.04 0.75 -1.57
C THR A 61 8.39 0.91 -3.04
N ARG A 62 7.47 1.50 -3.83
CA ARG A 62 7.59 1.67 -5.29
C ARG A 62 7.82 3.11 -5.71
N LEU A 63 8.15 3.99 -4.77
CA LEU A 63 8.65 5.33 -5.09
C LEU A 63 10.07 5.21 -5.67
N VAL A 64 10.18 5.29 -7.00
CA VAL A 64 11.44 5.22 -7.74
C VAL A 64 11.89 6.63 -8.13
N ARG A 65 13.19 6.96 -7.97
CA ARG A 65 13.78 8.18 -8.54
C ARG A 65 14.16 7.95 -9.99
N VAL A 66 13.99 8.96 -10.83
CA VAL A 66 14.31 8.86 -12.27
C VAL A 66 15.41 9.83 -12.62
N ARG A 67 16.48 9.38 -13.26
CA ARG A 67 17.51 10.24 -13.84
C ARG A 67 17.05 10.65 -15.24
N GLY A 68 16.77 11.94 -15.43
CA GLY A 68 16.39 12.48 -16.73
C GLY A 68 17.58 12.61 -17.70
N PRO A 69 17.31 12.94 -18.98
CA PRO A 69 18.33 12.99 -20.06
C PRO A 69 19.48 13.99 -19.85
N GLY A 70 19.38 14.90 -18.86
CA GLY A 70 20.41 15.90 -18.53
C GLY A 70 21.17 15.62 -17.23
N GLY A 71 21.17 14.39 -16.73
CA GLY A 71 21.83 14.02 -15.46
C GLY A 71 21.11 14.52 -14.20
N LYS A 72 20.05 15.32 -14.35
CA LYS A 72 19.17 15.78 -13.27
C LYS A 72 18.16 14.71 -12.89
N LEU A 73 18.01 14.46 -11.60
CA LEU A 73 16.97 13.57 -11.07
C LEU A 73 15.61 14.27 -11.23
N ALA A 74 14.69 13.67 -11.98
CA ALA A 74 13.32 14.13 -12.21
C ALA A 74 12.32 13.00 -11.86
N PHE A 75 11.03 13.31 -11.87
CA PHE A 75 9.95 12.31 -11.74
C PHE A 75 9.36 12.05 -13.13
N GLY A 76 9.09 10.79 -13.47
CA GLY A 76 8.43 10.44 -14.73
C GLY A 76 8.68 9.00 -15.20
N ALA A 77 7.95 8.54 -16.19
CA ALA A 77 8.13 7.20 -16.77
C ALA A 77 9.49 7.04 -17.48
N SER A 78 10.11 8.13 -17.94
CA SER A 78 11.30 8.13 -18.80
C SER A 78 12.59 8.53 -18.06
N GLY A 79 13.58 7.62 -18.05
CA GLY A 79 14.94 7.89 -17.55
C GLY A 79 15.52 6.75 -16.69
N GLU A 80 16.85 6.72 -16.50
CA GLU A 80 17.55 5.67 -15.74
C GLU A 80 17.08 5.65 -14.28
N ALA A 81 16.63 4.50 -13.80
CA ALA A 81 16.03 4.37 -12.47
C ALA A 81 17.09 4.22 -11.39
N GLU A 82 17.08 5.09 -10.37
CA GLU A 82 17.80 4.84 -9.12
C GLU A 82 16.79 4.39 -8.05
N VAL A 83 16.92 3.14 -7.58
CA VAL A 83 16.11 2.62 -6.49
C VAL A 83 16.67 3.21 -5.19
N VAL A 84 15.99 4.20 -4.62
CA VAL A 84 16.35 4.68 -3.28
C VAL A 84 15.79 3.71 -2.26
N SER A 85 16.43 2.55 -2.16
CA SER A 85 16.11 1.56 -1.13
C SER A 85 16.14 2.23 0.25
N ALA A 86 15.25 1.78 1.15
CA ALA A 86 15.14 2.31 2.51
C ALA A 86 16.43 2.16 3.35
N ARG A 87 17.43 1.47 2.83
CA ARG A 87 18.77 1.40 3.38
C ARG A 87 19.62 2.43 2.65
N GLY A 88 19.79 3.60 3.27
CA GLY A 88 20.74 4.60 2.80
C GLY A 88 22.11 3.97 2.60
N ARG A 89 22.45 3.67 1.35
CA ARG A 89 23.82 3.48 0.93
C ARG A 89 24.04 4.51 -0.14
N GLY A 90 24.78 5.55 0.24
CA GLY A 90 25.29 6.53 -0.69
C GLY A 90 26.04 5.80 -1.79
N SER A 91 25.46 5.79 -2.98
CA SER A 91 26.24 5.59 -4.19
C SER A 91 26.78 6.96 -4.56
N GLY A 92 28.11 7.11 -4.45
CA GLY A 92 28.81 8.35 -4.74
C GLY A 92 28.49 8.83 -6.15
N GLY A 93 28.00 10.06 -6.25
CA GLY A 93 27.74 10.73 -7.51
C GLY A 93 27.57 12.22 -7.25
N ARG A 94 28.67 12.96 -7.42
CA ARG A 94 28.74 14.43 -7.34
C ARG A 94 27.60 15.09 -8.13
N GLY A 95 26.85 15.99 -7.51
CA GLY A 95 25.99 16.92 -8.24
C GLY A 95 24.90 17.58 -7.41
N PHE A 96 25.16 18.82 -6.99
CA PHE A 96 24.22 19.85 -6.55
C PHE A 96 23.62 19.77 -5.13
N MET A 97 24.37 20.34 -4.19
CA MET A 97 23.80 21.28 -3.23
C MET A 97 23.62 22.64 -3.94
N SER A 98 22.39 23.10 -4.15
CA SER A 98 22.07 24.53 -4.25
C SER A 98 20.54 24.73 -4.18
N GLY A 99 20.06 25.40 -3.13
CA GLY A 99 18.69 25.94 -3.04
C GLY A 99 17.75 25.19 -2.09
N ALA A 100 17.36 25.88 -1.01
CA ALA A 100 16.42 25.50 0.05
C ALA A 100 15.04 25.00 -0.44
N GLY A 101 14.83 23.69 -0.43
CA GLY A 101 13.52 23.07 -0.63
C GLY A 101 13.53 21.58 -0.27
N GLU A 102 12.45 21.11 0.36
CA GLU A 102 12.22 19.67 0.55
C GLU A 102 12.14 19.00 -0.83
N THR A 103 12.91 17.94 -1.10
CA THR A 103 12.80 17.24 -2.38
C THR A 103 11.39 16.65 -2.54
N GLU A 104 10.85 16.61 -3.76
CA GLU A 104 9.51 16.04 -3.99
C GLU A 104 9.39 14.60 -3.46
N LEU A 105 10.49 13.82 -3.45
CA LEU A 105 10.49 12.47 -2.86
C LEU A 105 10.34 12.51 -1.34
N GLN A 106 11.03 13.44 -0.67
CA GLN A 106 10.89 13.65 0.76
C GLN A 106 9.47 14.09 1.10
N LEU A 107 8.92 15.03 0.33
CA LEU A 107 7.55 15.51 0.48
C LEU A 107 6.52 14.37 0.28
N GLN A 108 6.68 13.54 -0.76
CA GLN A 108 5.81 12.38 -0.98
C GLN A 108 5.94 11.34 0.14
N ARG A 109 7.17 11.02 0.58
CA ARG A 109 7.40 10.11 1.71
C ARG A 109 6.76 10.64 2.99
N ARG A 110 6.86 11.94 3.21
CA ARG A 110 6.24 12.63 4.34
C ARG A 110 4.72 12.58 4.26
N ARG A 111 4.10 12.93 3.13
CA ARG A 111 2.64 12.80 2.91
C ARG A 111 2.14 11.39 3.15
N ILE A 112 2.86 10.38 2.64
CA ILE A 112 2.55 8.97 2.89
C ILE A 112 2.66 8.66 4.39
N GLN A 113 3.68 9.15 5.07
CA GLN A 113 3.85 8.90 6.50
C GLN A 113 2.77 9.59 7.34
N GLU A 114 2.41 10.83 7.03
CA GLU A 114 1.33 11.57 7.68
C GLU A 114 -0.02 10.84 7.48
N ARG A 115 -0.32 10.43 6.25
CA ARG A 115 -1.54 9.66 5.95
C ARG A 115 -1.56 8.32 6.69
N ARG A 116 -0.43 7.61 6.72
CA ARG A 116 -0.28 6.36 7.48
C ARG A 116 -0.65 6.55 8.95
N LEU A 117 -0.12 7.59 9.59
CA LEU A 117 -0.40 7.87 11.01
C LEU A 117 -1.89 8.17 11.24
N SER A 118 -2.49 8.96 10.36
CA SER A 118 -3.94 9.23 10.41
C SER A 118 -4.77 7.95 10.26
N LEU A 119 -4.43 7.07 9.31
CA LEU A 119 -5.12 5.79 9.11
C LEU A 119 -5.00 4.87 10.33
N LEU A 120 -3.81 4.79 10.93
CA LEU A 120 -3.59 4.00 12.15
C LEU A 120 -4.45 4.50 13.32
N ALA A 121 -4.56 5.81 13.52
CA ALA A 121 -5.43 6.39 14.53
C ALA A 121 -6.91 6.03 14.28
N GLN A 122 -7.39 6.18 13.04
CA GLN A 122 -8.76 5.84 12.67
C GLN A 122 -9.07 4.34 12.85
N ILE A 123 -8.12 3.46 12.54
CA ILE A 123 -8.27 2.01 12.77
C ILE A 123 -8.43 1.73 14.27
N GLU A 124 -7.65 2.40 15.11
CA GLU A 124 -7.72 2.22 16.56
C GLU A 124 -9.08 2.66 17.14
N ASP A 125 -9.63 3.78 16.65
CA ASP A 125 -10.96 4.23 17.03
C ASP A 125 -12.04 3.21 16.66
N VAL A 126 -11.97 2.65 15.44
CA VAL A 126 -12.93 1.62 14.99
C VAL A 126 -12.80 0.34 15.82
N ARG A 127 -11.57 -0.05 16.20
CA ARG A 127 -11.32 -1.19 17.07
C ARG A 127 -11.94 -0.99 18.45
N ARG A 128 -11.81 0.21 19.03
CA ARG A 128 -12.44 0.56 20.31
C ARG A 128 -13.96 0.42 20.24
N THR A 129 -14.60 0.96 19.20
CA THR A 129 -16.05 0.82 19.00
C THR A 129 -16.48 -0.65 18.86
N ARG A 130 -15.73 -1.45 18.08
CA ARG A 130 -16.00 -2.89 17.94
C ARG A 130 -15.85 -3.65 19.25
N ALA A 131 -14.91 -3.28 20.12
CA ALA A 131 -14.74 -3.90 21.43
C ALA A 131 -15.95 -3.64 22.34
N ILE A 132 -16.48 -2.41 22.35
CA ILE A 132 -17.69 -2.05 23.10
C ILE A 132 -18.92 -2.82 22.58
N GLN A 133 -19.08 -2.94 21.26
CA GLN A 133 -20.18 -3.71 20.69
C GLN A 133 -20.08 -5.21 21.03
N ARG A 134 -18.87 -5.77 21.01
CA ARG A 134 -18.62 -7.16 21.44
C ARG A 134 -18.96 -7.37 22.91
N SER A 135 -18.57 -6.46 23.80
CA SER A 135 -18.87 -6.58 25.23
C SER A 135 -20.37 -6.41 25.53
N SER A 136 -21.09 -5.60 24.75
CA SER A 136 -22.55 -5.50 24.85
C SER A 136 -23.23 -6.81 24.45
N ARG A 137 -22.81 -7.45 23.34
CA ARG A 137 -23.35 -8.75 22.90
C ARG A 137 -23.09 -9.87 23.90
N LYS A 138 -21.96 -9.86 24.60
CA LYS A 138 -21.64 -10.81 25.67
C LYS A 138 -22.54 -10.63 26.90
N ARG A 139 -23.02 -9.40 27.15
CA ARG A 139 -23.89 -9.09 28.31
C ARG A 139 -25.37 -9.37 28.07
N HIS A 140 -25.83 -9.29 26.82
CA HIS A 140 -27.23 -9.48 26.43
C HIS A 140 -27.46 -10.88 25.82
N GLY A 141 -26.85 -11.93 26.40
CA GLY A 141 -27.10 -13.33 26.01
C GLY A 141 -28.61 -13.61 25.89
N GLY A 142 -28.99 -14.36 24.84
CA GLY A 142 -30.31 -14.31 24.21
C GLY A 142 -31.51 -14.69 25.08
N SER A 143 -32.72 -14.60 24.49
CA SER A 143 -34.06 -14.79 25.12
C SER A 143 -34.30 -16.06 25.95
N PHE A 144 -33.32 -16.96 26.05
CA PHE A 144 -33.36 -18.22 26.80
C PHE A 144 -32.17 -18.41 27.78
N GLY A 145 -31.42 -17.35 28.13
CA GLY A 145 -30.33 -17.42 29.11
C GLY A 145 -29.04 -18.07 28.62
N GLN A 146 -28.89 -18.26 27.31
CA GLN A 146 -27.67 -18.80 26.69
C GLN A 146 -26.87 -17.70 25.98
N ASP A 147 -25.56 -17.69 26.18
CA ASP A 147 -24.62 -16.82 25.45
C ASP A 147 -24.71 -17.07 23.94
N LEU A 148 -24.69 -16.01 23.14
CA LEU A 148 -24.69 -16.12 21.68
C LEU A 148 -23.40 -16.83 21.20
N VAL A 149 -23.54 -18.01 20.60
CA VAL A 149 -22.42 -18.74 20.01
C VAL A 149 -21.89 -17.99 18.78
N THR A 150 -20.61 -17.62 18.81
CA THR A 150 -19.93 -16.98 17.68
C THR A 150 -19.04 -18.02 17.00
N VAL A 151 -19.36 -18.36 15.75
CA VAL A 151 -18.55 -19.28 14.92
C VAL A 151 -17.83 -18.46 13.84
N ALA A 152 -16.55 -18.75 13.63
CA ALA A 152 -15.78 -18.19 12.51
C ALA A 152 -15.38 -19.32 11.57
N VAL A 153 -15.71 -19.18 10.28
CA VAL A 153 -15.25 -20.08 9.23
C VAL A 153 -14.02 -19.46 8.60
N VAL A 154 -12.95 -20.25 8.46
CA VAL A 154 -11.66 -19.82 7.88
C VAL A 154 -11.22 -20.88 6.86
N GLY A 155 -10.66 -20.44 5.75
CA GLY A 155 -10.15 -21.31 4.69
C GLY A 155 -9.40 -20.50 3.63
N TYR A 156 -8.73 -21.20 2.71
CA TYR A 156 -8.16 -20.55 1.53
C TYR A 156 -9.28 -20.04 0.61
N THR A 157 -9.03 -18.95 -0.12
CA THR A 157 -9.91 -18.52 -1.20
C THR A 157 -10.06 -19.68 -2.19
N ASN A 158 -11.30 -20.07 -2.52
CA ASN A 158 -11.63 -21.24 -3.34
C ASN A 158 -11.47 -22.62 -2.66
N ALA A 159 -11.71 -22.72 -1.34
CA ALA A 159 -11.72 -23.99 -0.60
C ALA A 159 -13.05 -24.78 -0.69
N VAL A 160 -13.79 -24.65 -1.79
CA VAL A 160 -15.03 -25.39 -2.09
C VAL A 160 -14.93 -25.99 -3.48
#